data_AF-A0A8C6XDP9-F1
#
_entry.id   AF-A0A8C6XDP9-F1
#
_cell.length_a   1.000
_cell.length_b   1.000
_cell.length_c   1.000
_cell.angle_alpha   90.00
_cell.angle_beta   90.00
_cell.angle_gamma   90.00
#
_symmetry.space_group_name_H-M   'P 1'
#
loop_
_entity.id
_entity.type
_entity.pdbx_description
1 polymer ?
#
loop_
_entity_poly.entity_id
_entity_poly.type
_entity_poly.pdbx_seq_one_letter_code
_entity_poly.pdbx_strand_id
1 'polypeptide(L)'
;MGLTEQEWQKVMDIWDKVEPDISSHGQEVIIRMFQNHPETQERFVKFKNFKTLEEMKNSEELKKHGTTVLSALGKILKQKGSHEAELAPLAQTHANKHKIPVKYLEFISEVIIGVIAEKHSADFGADCQEAMRKALELFRNGMASKYKELGFQG
;
A
#
# COMPACT_ATOMS: atom_id res chain seq x y z
N MET A 1 11.14 -11.11 12.35
CA MET A 1 10.99 -12.37 11.60
C MET A 1 10.84 -12.00 10.13
N GLY A 2 11.66 -12.56 9.25
CA GLY A 2 11.54 -12.37 7.81
C GLY A 2 10.61 -13.42 7.19
N LEU A 3 10.17 -13.17 5.96
CA LEU A 3 9.43 -14.15 5.17
C LEU A 3 10.40 -15.22 4.63
N THR A 4 9.93 -16.45 4.53
CA THR A 4 10.60 -17.55 3.84
C THR A 4 10.57 -17.33 2.31
N GLU A 5 11.42 -18.04 1.57
CA GLU A 5 11.40 -17.99 0.11
C GLU A 5 10.06 -18.43 -0.49
N GLN A 6 9.38 -19.41 0.12
CA GLN A 6 8.06 -19.87 -0.30
C GLN A 6 6.98 -18.80 -0.09
N GLU A 7 7.03 -18.09 1.04
CA GLU A 7 6.11 -16.97 1.29
C GLU A 7 6.37 -15.83 0.31
N TRP A 8 7.64 -15.50 0.03
CA TRP A 8 7.97 -14.52 -1.01
C TRP A 8 7.47 -14.94 -2.39
N GLN A 9 7.57 -16.22 -2.74
CA GLN A 9 7.04 -16.70 -4.02
C GLN A 9 5.54 -16.49 -4.11
N LYS A 10 4.77 -16.85 -3.07
CA LYS A 10 3.32 -16.61 -3.01
C LYS A 10 2.99 -15.11 -3.19
N VAL A 11 3.76 -14.23 -2.56
CA VAL A 11 3.59 -12.76 -2.69
C VAL A 11 3.90 -12.28 -4.10
N MET A 12 4.94 -12.80 -4.74
CA MET A 12 5.29 -12.42 -6.12
C MET A 12 4.25 -12.94 -7.12
N ASP A 13 3.80 -14.20 -6.97
CA ASP A 13 2.84 -14.83 -7.87
C ASP A 13 1.51 -14.05 -7.93
N ILE A 14 1.03 -13.57 -6.77
CA ILE A 14 -0.17 -12.73 -6.72
C ILE A 14 0.11 -11.32 -7.24
N TRP A 15 1.29 -10.78 -6.95
CA TRP A 15 1.66 -9.43 -7.39
C TRP A 15 1.77 -9.35 -8.92
N ASP A 16 2.27 -10.38 -9.57
CA ASP A 16 2.34 -10.50 -11.04
C ASP A 16 0.94 -10.49 -11.70
N LYS A 17 -0.14 -10.79 -10.95
CA LYS A 17 -1.53 -10.65 -11.40
C LYS A 17 -2.10 -9.25 -11.16
N VAL A 18 -1.54 -8.52 -10.20
CA VAL A 18 -1.91 -7.13 -9.90
C VAL A 18 -1.24 -6.16 -10.88
N GLU A 19 0.02 -6.40 -11.25
CA GLU A 19 0.80 -5.48 -12.10
C GLU A 19 0.17 -5.13 -13.46
N PRO A 20 -0.41 -6.07 -14.23
CA PRO A 20 -1.02 -5.77 -15.53
C PRO A 20 -2.16 -4.75 -15.46
N ASP A 21 -2.87 -4.68 -14.33
CA ASP A 21 -3.97 -3.75 -14.08
C ASP A 21 -3.72 -2.89 -12.83
N ILE A 22 -2.46 -2.53 -12.60
CA ILE A 22 -2.03 -1.81 -11.40
C ILE A 22 -2.76 -0.48 -11.21
N SER A 23 -3.19 0.14 -12.31
CA SER A 23 -3.89 1.42 -12.27
C SER A 23 -5.29 1.30 -11.68
N SER A 24 -6.04 0.26 -12.06
CA SER A 24 -7.39 0.04 -11.54
C SER A 24 -7.33 -0.51 -10.11
N HIS A 25 -6.37 -1.39 -9.80
CA HIS A 25 -6.14 -1.84 -8.42
C HIS A 25 -5.77 -0.66 -7.51
N GLY A 26 -4.87 0.21 -7.97
CA GLY A 26 -4.42 1.37 -7.20
C GLY A 26 -5.54 2.36 -6.96
N GLN A 27 -6.36 2.62 -7.97
CA GLN A 27 -7.54 3.47 -7.83
C GLN A 27 -8.51 2.90 -6.78
N GLU A 28 -8.85 1.61 -6.87
CA GLU A 28 -9.77 0.95 -5.95
C GLU A 28 -9.22 0.95 -4.53
N VAL A 29 -7.92 0.68 -4.32
CA VAL A 29 -7.27 0.73 -3.01
C VAL A 29 -7.42 2.11 -2.36
N ILE A 30 -7.16 3.20 -3.10
CA ILE A 30 -7.27 4.56 -2.55
C ILE A 30 -8.74 4.91 -2.24
N ILE A 31 -9.67 4.55 -3.13
CA ILE A 31 -11.10 4.75 -2.91
C ILE A 31 -11.56 4.04 -1.63
N ARG A 32 -11.22 2.74 -1.50
CA ARG A 32 -11.63 1.93 -0.36
C ARG A 32 -10.99 2.42 0.94
N MET A 33 -9.77 2.94 0.88
CA MET A 33 -9.11 3.59 2.01
C MET A 33 -9.88 4.82 2.48
N PHE A 34 -10.34 5.69 1.56
CA PHE A 34 -11.14 6.86 1.92
C PHE A 34 -12.52 6.49 2.45
N GLN A 35 -13.15 5.44 1.92
CA GLN A 35 -14.45 4.96 2.41
C GLN A 35 -14.37 4.33 3.80
N ASN A 36 -13.36 3.48 4.04
CA ASN A 36 -13.18 2.79 5.31
C ASN A 36 -12.60 3.71 6.39
N HIS A 37 -11.76 4.67 6.00
CA HIS A 37 -11.04 5.58 6.89
C HIS A 37 -11.07 7.02 6.33
N PRO A 38 -12.20 7.75 6.45
CA PRO A 38 -12.35 9.10 5.90
C PRO A 38 -11.30 10.09 6.40
N GLU A 39 -10.75 9.89 7.60
CA GLU A 39 -9.65 10.69 8.16
C GLU A 39 -8.37 10.66 7.29
N THR A 40 -8.21 9.62 6.48
CA THR A 40 -7.07 9.49 5.57
C THR A 40 -7.21 10.42 4.37
N GLN A 41 -8.44 10.66 3.90
CA GLN A 41 -8.74 11.55 2.78
C GLN A 41 -8.33 13.00 3.05
N GLU A 42 -8.48 13.46 4.29
CA GLU A 42 -8.08 14.81 4.74
C GLU A 42 -6.59 15.11 4.54
N ARG A 43 -5.74 14.07 4.49
CA ARG A 43 -4.30 14.23 4.22
C ARG A 43 -4.01 14.50 2.75
N PHE A 44 -4.93 14.16 1.86
CA PHE A 44 -4.78 14.37 0.42
C PHE A 44 -5.43 15.69 0.03
N VAL A 45 -4.66 16.78 0.09
CA VAL A 45 -5.15 18.14 -0.27
C VAL A 45 -5.86 18.19 -1.64
N LYS A 46 -5.41 17.37 -2.60
CA LYS A 46 -6.03 17.25 -3.93
C LYS A 46 -7.37 16.50 -3.94
N PHE A 47 -7.58 15.57 -3.02
CA PHE A 47 -8.71 14.62 -3.03
C PHE A 47 -9.69 14.82 -1.87
N LYS A 48 -9.35 15.65 -0.87
CA LYS A 48 -10.19 15.95 0.30
C LYS A 48 -11.59 16.50 -0.02
N ASN A 49 -11.78 17.06 -1.22
CA ASN A 49 -13.05 17.62 -1.64
C ASN A 49 -13.96 16.63 -2.37
N PHE A 50 -13.50 15.41 -2.66
CA PHE A 50 -14.36 14.38 -3.25
C PHE A 50 -15.42 13.95 -2.24
N LYS A 51 -16.69 14.01 -2.64
CA LYS A 51 -17.85 13.69 -1.78
C LYS A 51 -18.55 12.42 -2.21
N THR A 52 -18.38 12.01 -3.46
CA THR A 52 -19.06 10.85 -4.03
C THR A 52 -18.07 9.82 -4.56
N LEU A 53 -18.48 8.56 -4.53
CA LEU A 53 -17.71 7.46 -5.13
C LEU A 53 -17.47 7.67 -6.63
N GLU A 54 -18.46 8.25 -7.33
CA GLU A 54 -18.39 8.52 -8.77
C GLU A 54 -17.31 9.55 -9.11
N GLU A 55 -17.19 10.63 -8.33
CA GLU A 55 -16.09 11.60 -8.48
C GLU A 55 -14.72 10.94 -8.34
N MET A 56 -14.56 10.05 -7.36
CA MET A 56 -13.30 9.34 -7.13
C MET A 56 -12.98 8.35 -8.25
N LYS A 57 -13.99 7.62 -8.75
CA LYS A 57 -13.86 6.67 -9.87
C LYS A 57 -13.57 7.35 -11.20
N ASN A 58 -14.10 8.56 -11.40
CA ASN A 58 -13.86 9.35 -12.62
C ASN A 58 -12.59 10.20 -12.56
N SER A 59 -11.87 10.21 -11.42
CA SER A 59 -10.66 11.01 -11.26
C SER A 59 -9.41 10.32 -11.83
N GLU A 60 -8.94 10.82 -12.97
CA GLU A 60 -7.66 10.42 -13.57
C GLU A 60 -6.47 10.72 -12.64
N GLU A 61 -6.52 11.79 -11.85
CA GLU A 61 -5.47 12.09 -10.87
C GLU A 61 -5.42 11.06 -9.74
N LEU A 62 -6.59 10.62 -9.24
CA LEU A 62 -6.65 9.58 -8.21
C LEU A 62 -6.14 8.25 -8.74
N LYS A 63 -6.49 7.89 -9.98
CA LYS A 63 -5.97 6.70 -10.67
C LYS A 63 -4.45 6.75 -10.82
N LYS A 64 -3.89 7.89 -11.26
CA LYS A 64 -2.43 8.10 -11.36
C LYS A 64 -1.75 8.01 -9.99
N HIS A 65 -2.37 8.56 -8.96
CA HIS A 65 -1.84 8.49 -7.61
C HIS A 65 -1.82 7.03 -7.09
N GLY A 66 -2.94 6.32 -7.20
CA GLY A 66 -3.02 4.90 -6.82
C GLY A 66 -2.02 4.03 -7.59
N THR A 67 -1.85 4.29 -8.88
CA THR A 67 -0.81 3.63 -9.71
C THR A 67 0.58 3.86 -9.10
N THR A 68 0.90 5.09 -8.71
CA THR A 68 2.20 5.45 -8.12
C THR A 68 2.43 4.73 -6.80
N VAL A 69 1.41 4.68 -5.93
CA VAL A 69 1.47 3.99 -4.63
C VAL A 69 1.73 2.50 -4.81
N LEU A 70 0.93 1.81 -5.62
CA LEU A 70 1.13 0.38 -5.85
C LEU A 70 2.44 0.10 -6.60
N SER A 71 2.84 0.94 -7.54
CA SER A 71 4.12 0.76 -8.25
C SER A 71 5.32 0.86 -7.28
N ALA A 72 5.28 1.81 -6.35
CA ALA A 72 6.32 1.95 -5.33
C ALA A 72 6.33 0.74 -4.38
N LEU A 73 5.14 0.28 -3.95
CA LEU A 73 5.02 -0.92 -3.14
C LEU A 73 5.55 -2.17 -3.86
N GLY A 74 5.22 -2.35 -5.15
CA GLY A 74 5.70 -3.46 -5.96
C GLY A 74 7.21 -3.52 -6.07
N LYS A 75 7.88 -2.36 -6.23
CA LYS A 75 9.34 -2.28 -6.20
C LYS A 75 9.91 -2.76 -4.86
N ILE A 76 9.29 -2.37 -3.74
CA ILE A 76 9.70 -2.79 -2.40
C ILE A 76 9.50 -4.29 -2.20
N LEU A 77 8.34 -4.84 -2.61
CA LEU A 77 8.04 -6.27 -2.50
C LEU A 77 9.03 -7.11 -3.31
N LYS A 78 9.42 -6.66 -4.51
CA LYS A 78 10.40 -7.32 -5.37
C LYS A 78 11.81 -7.41 -4.77
N GLN A 79 12.15 -6.57 -3.79
CA GLN A 79 13.43 -6.66 -3.06
C GLN A 79 13.46 -7.79 -2.01
N LYS A 80 12.34 -8.49 -1.77
CA LYS A 80 12.24 -9.67 -0.88
C LYS A 80 12.86 -9.48 0.51
N GLY A 81 12.73 -8.26 1.06
CA GLY A 81 13.25 -7.90 2.40
C GLY A 81 14.49 -7.00 2.38
N SER A 82 15.22 -6.92 1.27
CA SER A 82 16.37 -6.00 1.11
C SER A 82 15.93 -4.61 0.62
N HIS A 83 14.87 -4.05 1.20
CA HIS A 83 14.16 -2.89 0.67
C HIS A 83 14.53 -1.55 1.32
N GLU A 84 15.60 -1.48 2.10
CA GLU A 84 15.97 -0.26 2.84
C GLU A 84 16.21 0.95 1.91
N ALA A 85 16.85 0.73 0.76
CA ALA A 85 17.14 1.78 -0.22
C ALA A 85 15.85 2.34 -0.85
N GLU A 86 14.89 1.48 -1.16
CA GLU A 86 13.58 1.87 -1.73
C GLU A 86 12.67 2.51 -0.68
N LEU A 87 12.78 2.09 0.60
CA LEU A 87 12.02 2.67 1.70
C LEU A 87 12.47 4.07 2.07
N ALA A 88 13.76 4.38 2.00
CA ALA A 88 14.30 5.67 2.44
C ALA A 88 13.58 6.91 1.84
N PRO A 89 13.43 7.04 0.50
CA PRO A 89 12.73 8.19 -0.09
C PRO A 89 11.23 8.21 0.26
N LEU A 90 10.61 7.02 0.39
CA LEU A 90 9.21 6.91 0.77
C LEU A 90 9.00 7.37 2.22
N ALA A 91 9.84 6.90 3.15
CA ALA A 91 9.80 7.28 4.55
C ALA A 91 10.05 8.78 4.73
N GLN A 92 11.02 9.36 4.01
CA GLN A 92 11.33 10.78 4.09
C GLN A 92 10.14 11.65 3.67
N THR A 93 9.48 11.32 2.56
CA THR A 93 8.31 12.08 2.10
C THR A 93 7.11 11.89 3.02
N HIS A 94 6.84 10.67 3.48
CA HIS A 94 5.69 10.38 4.33
C HIS A 94 5.84 10.93 5.75
N ALA A 95 7.06 10.95 6.31
CA ALA A 95 7.35 11.54 7.62
C ALA A 95 7.45 13.08 7.60
N ASN A 96 8.18 13.65 6.63
CA ASN A 96 8.53 15.07 6.68
C ASN A 96 7.52 15.96 5.96
N LYS A 97 6.97 15.50 4.84
CA LYS A 97 6.05 16.29 4.01
C LYS A 97 4.59 15.98 4.30
N HIS A 98 4.23 14.70 4.29
CA HIS A 98 2.84 14.29 4.39
C HIS A 98 2.38 14.03 5.83
N LYS A 99 3.32 13.86 6.77
CA LYS A 99 3.06 13.62 8.20
C LYS A 99 2.09 12.44 8.40
N ILE A 100 2.31 11.35 7.64
CA ILE A 100 1.45 10.17 7.64
C ILE A 100 1.86 9.26 8.80
N PRO A 101 0.96 9.01 9.77
CA PRO A 101 1.25 8.12 10.88
C PRO A 101 1.38 6.66 10.43
N VAL A 102 2.14 5.85 11.17
CA VAL A 102 2.24 4.40 10.90
C VAL A 102 0.87 3.73 10.88
N LYS A 103 -0.08 4.26 11.68
CA LYS A 103 -1.47 3.77 11.70
C LYS A 103 -2.15 3.80 10.33
N TYR A 104 -1.86 4.79 9.49
CA TYR A 104 -2.44 4.88 8.15
C TYR A 104 -1.81 3.88 7.18
N LEU A 105 -0.54 3.49 7.43
CA LEU A 105 0.11 2.40 6.71
C LEU A 105 -0.53 1.04 7.04
N GLU A 106 -1.03 0.86 8.26
CA GLU A 106 -1.84 -0.32 8.63
C GLU A 106 -3.16 -0.35 7.85
N PHE A 107 -3.88 0.78 7.79
CA PHE A 107 -5.14 0.88 7.05
C PHE A 107 -4.99 0.53 5.57
N ILE A 108 -4.00 1.13 4.89
CA ILE A 108 -3.78 0.81 3.47
C ILE A 108 -3.33 -0.64 3.28
N SER A 109 -2.60 -1.22 4.22
CA SER A 109 -2.19 -2.63 4.15
C SER A 109 -3.41 -3.57 4.14
N GLU A 110 -4.34 -3.37 5.07
CA GLU A 110 -5.57 -4.19 5.14
C GLU A 110 -6.46 -3.98 3.91
N VAL A 111 -6.55 -2.74 3.41
CA VAL A 111 -7.29 -2.44 2.19
C VAL A 111 -6.67 -3.13 0.97
N ILE A 112 -5.35 -3.13 0.82
CA ILE A 112 -4.66 -3.83 -0.27
C ILE A 112 -4.99 -5.31 -0.26
N ILE A 113 -4.91 -5.95 0.90
CA ILE A 113 -5.26 -7.37 1.07
C ILE A 113 -6.72 -7.62 0.67
N GLY A 114 -7.64 -6.77 1.14
CA GLY A 114 -9.07 -6.88 0.80
C GLY A 114 -9.33 -6.76 -0.70
N VAL A 115 -8.72 -5.76 -1.37
CA VAL A 115 -8.91 -5.54 -2.81
C VAL A 115 -8.33 -6.69 -3.64
N ILE A 116 -7.16 -7.22 -3.26
CA ILE A 116 -6.56 -8.37 -3.94
C ILE A 116 -7.43 -9.63 -3.72
N ALA A 117 -7.96 -9.84 -2.51
CA ALA A 117 -8.84 -10.96 -2.20
C ALA A 117 -10.15 -10.92 -3.00
N GLU A 118 -10.73 -9.74 -3.20
CA GLU A 118 -11.94 -9.59 -4.01
C GLU A 118 -11.67 -9.83 -5.49
N LYS A 119 -10.55 -9.33 -6.03
CA LYS A 119 -10.23 -9.41 -7.47
C LYS A 119 -9.60 -10.74 -7.90
N HIS A 120 -8.86 -11.40 -7.01
CA HIS A 120 -8.08 -12.60 -7.30
C HIS A 120 -8.40 -13.74 -6.32
N SER A 121 -9.67 -13.87 -5.93
CA SER A 121 -10.12 -14.84 -4.90
C SER A 121 -9.70 -16.29 -5.16
N ALA A 122 -9.61 -16.70 -6.43
CA ALA A 122 -9.17 -18.05 -6.82
C ALA A 122 -7.68 -18.31 -6.52
N ASP A 123 -6.87 -17.25 -6.49
CA ASP A 123 -5.42 -17.31 -6.38
C ASP A 123 -4.89 -16.77 -5.05
N PHE A 124 -5.74 -16.07 -4.29
CA PHE A 124 -5.40 -15.41 -3.03
C PHE A 124 -6.04 -16.09 -1.82
N GLY A 125 -5.74 -17.40 -1.68
CA GLY A 125 -6.15 -18.21 -0.54
C GLY A 125 -5.49 -17.80 0.79
N ALA A 126 -5.88 -18.47 1.88
CA ALA A 126 -5.47 -18.12 3.25
C ALA A 126 -3.95 -17.99 3.42
N ASP A 127 -3.18 -18.96 2.89
CA ASP A 127 -1.72 -18.95 2.90
C ASP A 127 -1.11 -17.73 2.19
N CYS A 128 -1.65 -17.37 1.02
CA CYS A 128 -1.14 -16.24 0.24
C CYS A 128 -1.49 -14.91 0.93
N GLN A 129 -2.67 -14.83 1.52
CA GLN A 129 -3.07 -13.69 2.35
C GLN A 129 -2.15 -13.53 3.57
N GLU A 130 -1.80 -14.62 4.26
CA GLU A 130 -0.88 -14.59 5.38
C GLU A 130 0.52 -14.14 4.95
N ALA A 131 1.03 -14.68 3.84
CA ALA A 131 2.31 -14.26 3.28
C ALA A 131 2.32 -12.76 2.91
N MET A 132 1.24 -12.27 2.27
CA MET A 132 1.09 -10.85 1.95
C MET A 132 1.02 -9.99 3.21
N ARG A 133 0.27 -10.42 4.25
CA ARG A 133 0.23 -9.73 5.55
C ARG A 133 1.62 -9.60 6.16
N LYS A 134 2.42 -10.67 6.17
CA LYS A 134 3.80 -10.64 6.65
C LYS A 134 4.67 -9.69 5.83
N ALA A 135 4.53 -9.66 4.50
CA ALA A 135 5.29 -8.75 3.64
C ALA A 135 4.96 -7.28 3.94
N LEU A 136 3.67 -6.96 4.09
CA LEU A 136 3.20 -5.62 4.42
C LEU A 136 3.58 -5.22 5.86
N GLU A 137 3.60 -6.16 6.80
CA GLU A 137 4.10 -5.93 8.15
C GLU A 137 5.60 -5.59 8.14
N LEU A 138 6.40 -6.33 7.38
CA LEU A 138 7.82 -6.03 7.21
C LEU A 138 8.04 -4.63 6.63
N PHE A 139 7.25 -4.25 5.62
CA PHE A 139 7.22 -2.90 5.05
C PHE A 139 6.90 -1.84 6.13
N ARG A 140 5.83 -2.03 6.92
CA ARG A 140 5.43 -1.09 7.97
C ARG A 140 6.51 -0.96 9.04
N ASN A 141 7.14 -2.06 9.45
CA ASN A 141 8.23 -2.06 10.42
C ASN A 141 9.45 -1.29 9.90
N GLY A 142 9.80 -1.47 8.62
CA GLY A 142 10.86 -0.71 7.97
C GLY A 142 10.55 0.79 7.92
N MET A 143 9.32 1.17 7.55
CA MET A 143 8.86 2.56 7.58
C MET A 143 8.92 3.16 8.99
N ALA A 144 8.43 2.44 9.99
CA ALA A 144 8.45 2.88 11.39
C ALA A 144 9.88 3.07 11.93
N SER A 145 10.82 2.19 11.54
CA SER A 145 12.24 2.37 11.87
C SER A 145 12.80 3.65 11.27
N LYS A 146 12.54 3.88 9.97
CA LYS A 146 12.98 5.11 9.29
C LYS A 146 12.32 6.36 9.85
N TYR A 147 11.06 6.29 10.26
CA TYR A 147 10.39 7.41 10.93
C TYR A 147 11.10 7.80 12.22
N LYS A 148 11.49 6.82 13.04
CA LYS A 148 12.26 7.06 14.26
C LYS A 148 13.62 7.71 13.97
N GLU A 149 14.34 7.21 12.95
CA GLU A 149 15.61 7.82 12.50
C GLU A 149 15.43 9.28 12.04
N LEU A 150 14.28 9.60 11.42
CA LEU A 150 13.91 10.94 10.98
C LEU A 150 13.31 11.83 12.09
N GLY A 151 13.17 11.31 13.32
CA GLY A 151 12.58 12.04 14.44
C GLY A 151 11.06 12.23 14.36
N PHE A 152 10.36 11.46 13.52
CA PHE A 152 8.90 11.47 13.42
C PHE A 152 8.30 10.35 14.28
N GLN A 153 7.38 10.71 15.18
CA GLN A 153 6.73 9.78 16.14
C GLN A 153 5.28 9.41 15.75
N GLY A 154 4.87 9.65 14.51
CA GLY A 154 3.52 9.33 14.03
C GLY A 154 3.37 7.89 13.57
#